data_AF-A0AAV8Y671-F1
#
_entry.id   AF-A0AAV8Y671-F1
#
_cell.length_a   1.000
_cell.length_b   1.000
_cell.length_c   1.000
_cell.angle_alpha   90.00
_cell.angle_beta   90.00
_cell.angle_gamma   90.00
#
_symmetry.space_group_name_H-M   'P 1'
#
loop_
_entity.id
_entity.type
_entity.pdbx_description
1 polymer ?
#
loop_
_entity_poly.entity_id
_entity_poly.type
_entity_poly.pdbx_seq_one_letter_code
_entity_poly.pdbx_strand_id
1 'polypeptide(L)'
;MEALSRSLQPYKDVIGQTASVVTIGQFFSGAFVCKDIYRKGTTKGTPATPFVGGIVVGLLMLRHGLLLDDPAMINVNVAAVFLNVLYTIFYYLYSADKYDDVLKPLGIGSLISAIFLGYAQLEDPSNLEFRYGLIVTILMLLLLASPLLDIKEILEKKDASSIPFPLTFMGTVVTFLWLIYGVILLNYFMIFQNVVGFGLCLFQLILIFMYPGREGQTKKEKNP
;
A
#
# COMPACT_ATOMS: atom_id res chain seq x y z
N MET A 1 -0.05 -21.62 -17.14
CA MET A 1 -0.36 -21.10 -15.80
C MET A 1 -0.73 -22.24 -14.84
N GLU A 2 -1.65 -23.13 -15.21
CA GLU A 2 -2.03 -24.29 -14.38
C GLU A 2 -0.86 -25.21 -14.00
N ALA A 3 0.05 -25.52 -14.91
CA ALA A 3 1.24 -26.33 -14.61
C ALA A 3 2.15 -25.67 -13.55
N LEU A 4 2.24 -24.34 -13.59
CA LEU A 4 3.01 -23.55 -12.62
C LEU A 4 2.31 -23.52 -11.26
N SER A 5 0.98 -23.28 -11.25
CA SER A 5 0.15 -23.38 -10.04
C SER A 5 0.31 -24.76 -9.37
N ARG A 6 0.18 -25.86 -10.12
CA ARG A 6 0.37 -27.22 -9.61
C ARG A 6 1.76 -27.45 -9.00
N SER A 7 2.81 -26.94 -9.65
CA SER A 7 4.18 -27.05 -9.15
C SER A 7 4.40 -26.27 -7.85
N LEU A 8 3.76 -25.11 -7.72
CA LEU A 8 3.90 -24.21 -6.58
C LEU A 8 2.89 -24.50 -5.44
N GLN A 9 1.85 -25.29 -5.69
CA GLN A 9 0.79 -25.61 -4.73
C GLN A 9 1.30 -26.08 -3.36
N PRO A 10 2.36 -26.92 -3.25
CA PRO A 10 2.90 -27.34 -1.95
C PRO A 10 3.44 -26.18 -1.09
N TYR A 11 3.77 -25.04 -1.71
CA TYR A 11 4.33 -23.87 -1.04
C TYR A 11 3.29 -22.78 -0.77
N LYS A 12 2.01 -23.01 -1.09
CA LYS A 12 0.91 -22.03 -0.96
C LYS A 12 0.94 -21.33 0.39
N ASP A 13 0.92 -22.10 1.47
CA ASP A 13 0.77 -21.54 2.83
C ASP A 13 2.01 -20.77 3.26
N VAL A 14 3.21 -21.28 2.92
CA VAL A 14 4.48 -20.61 3.22
C VAL A 14 4.59 -19.28 2.47
N ILE A 15 4.23 -19.26 1.20
CA ILE A 15 4.26 -18.05 0.37
C ILE A 15 3.22 -17.04 0.85
N GLY A 16 2.00 -17.48 1.12
CA GLY A 16 0.93 -16.63 1.68
C GLY A 16 1.33 -16.02 3.02
N GLN A 17 1.84 -16.83 3.96
CA GLN A 17 2.33 -16.35 5.26
C GLN A 17 3.50 -15.38 5.11
N THR A 18 4.44 -15.66 4.21
CA THR A 18 5.57 -14.76 3.95
C THR A 18 5.07 -13.42 3.39
N ALA A 19 4.17 -13.45 2.41
CA ALA A 19 3.54 -12.25 1.86
C ALA A 19 2.85 -11.45 2.97
N SER A 20 2.10 -12.11 3.84
CA SER A 20 1.41 -11.47 4.96
C SER A 20 2.39 -10.85 5.96
N VAL A 21 3.41 -11.58 6.42
CA VAL A 21 4.39 -11.10 7.41
C VAL A 21 5.18 -9.92 6.85
N VAL A 22 5.64 -9.99 5.60
CA VAL A 22 6.39 -8.90 4.96
C VAL A 22 5.51 -7.66 4.80
N THR A 23 4.24 -7.84 4.42
CA THR A 23 3.28 -6.73 4.27
C THR A 23 2.97 -6.07 5.62
N ILE A 24 2.74 -6.86 6.67
CA ILE A 24 2.54 -6.34 8.02
C ILE A 24 3.79 -5.62 8.52
N GLY A 25 4.98 -6.18 8.26
CA GLY A 25 6.26 -5.54 8.54
C GLY A 25 6.39 -4.18 7.85
N GLN A 26 5.93 -4.07 6.60
CA GLN A 26 5.90 -2.79 5.88
C GLN A 26 4.97 -1.75 6.56
N PHE A 27 3.86 -2.16 7.18
CA PHE A 27 2.98 -1.24 7.92
C PHE A 27 3.63 -0.64 9.16
N PHE A 28 4.69 -1.25 9.71
CA PHE A 28 5.50 -0.62 10.77
C PHE A 28 6.30 0.60 10.28
N SER A 29 6.34 0.87 8.97
CA SER A 29 6.89 2.12 8.45
C SER A 29 6.22 3.36 9.04
N GLY A 30 4.92 3.29 9.36
CA GLY A 30 4.19 4.36 10.04
C GLY A 30 4.75 4.70 11.42
N ALA A 31 5.34 3.73 12.13
CA ALA A 31 5.99 3.98 13.41
C ALA A 31 7.22 4.89 13.30
N PHE A 32 7.96 4.84 12.17
CA PHE A 32 9.05 5.78 11.92
C PHE A 32 8.53 7.21 11.74
N VAL A 33 7.40 7.37 11.05
CA VAL A 33 6.74 8.68 10.89
C VAL A 33 6.26 9.20 12.26
N CYS A 34 5.63 8.36 13.08
CA CYS A 34 5.24 8.72 14.45
C CYS A 34 6.45 9.09 15.33
N LYS A 35 7.57 8.39 15.18
CA LYS A 35 8.83 8.72 15.88
C LYS A 35 9.36 10.09 15.47
N ASP A 36 9.25 10.46 14.21
CA ASP A 36 9.66 11.79 13.74
C ASP A 36 8.73 12.89 14.25
N ILE A 37 7.41 12.64 14.27
CA ILE A 37 6.42 13.55 14.88
C ILE A 37 6.72 13.74 16.38
N TYR A 38 6.99 12.64 17.10
CA TYR A 38 7.38 12.68 18.52
C TYR A 38 8.59 13.59 18.75
N ARG A 39 9.65 13.41 17.94
CA ARG A 39 10.89 14.18 18.05
C ARG A 39 10.69 15.67 17.74
N LYS A 40 9.83 15.98 16.78
CA LYS A 40 9.49 17.37 16.41
C LYS A 40 8.51 18.02 17.38
N GLY A 41 7.72 17.23 18.11
CA GLY A 41 6.63 17.71 18.96
C GLY A 41 5.45 18.31 18.18
N THR A 42 5.40 18.10 16.87
CA THR A 42 4.36 18.66 15.98
C THR A 42 4.20 17.81 14.73
N THR A 43 3.01 17.85 14.14
CA THR A 43 2.66 17.23 12.85
C THR A 43 3.01 18.09 11.64
N LYS A 44 3.45 19.35 11.83
CA LYS A 44 3.70 20.30 10.73
C LYS A 44 4.70 19.73 9.71
N GLY A 45 4.29 19.71 8.44
CA GLY A 45 5.08 19.17 7.32
C GLY A 45 5.05 17.65 7.20
N THR A 46 4.17 16.95 7.94
CA THR A 46 3.93 15.52 7.82
C THR A 46 2.42 15.32 7.64
N PRO A 47 1.93 14.91 6.48
CA PRO A 47 0.49 14.76 6.26
C PRO A 47 -0.08 13.53 7.01
N ALA A 48 -1.33 13.63 7.49
CA ALA A 48 -2.06 12.49 8.07
C ALA A 48 -2.61 11.53 7.00
N THR A 49 -2.64 11.95 5.74
CA THR A 49 -3.24 11.23 4.62
C THR A 49 -2.72 9.80 4.45
N PRO A 50 -1.45 9.44 4.73
CA PRO A 50 -1.01 8.05 4.67
C PRO A 50 -1.70 7.15 5.70
N PHE A 51 -1.94 7.66 6.92
CA PHE A 51 -2.60 6.89 7.98
C PHE A 51 -4.09 6.74 7.70
N VAL A 52 -4.77 7.84 7.40
CA VAL A 52 -6.21 7.80 7.06
C VAL A 52 -6.45 6.98 5.79
N GLY A 53 -5.62 7.16 4.76
CA GLY A 53 -5.66 6.37 3.54
C GLY A 53 -5.44 4.87 3.82
N GLY A 54 -4.51 4.53 4.71
CA GLY A 54 -4.29 3.15 5.15
C GLY A 54 -5.52 2.52 5.83
N ILE A 55 -6.30 3.28 6.61
CA ILE A 55 -7.58 2.81 7.16
C ILE A 55 -8.58 2.52 6.05
N VAL A 56 -8.80 3.48 5.13
CA VAL A 56 -9.77 3.35 4.04
C VAL A 56 -9.44 2.15 3.17
N VAL A 57 -8.19 2.09 2.68
CA VAL A 57 -7.72 1.01 1.82
C VAL A 57 -7.76 -0.33 2.54
N GLY A 58 -7.35 -0.37 3.82
CA GLY A 58 -7.42 -1.57 4.65
C GLY A 58 -8.85 -2.08 4.81
N LEU A 59 -9.84 -1.20 5.03
CA LEU A 59 -11.25 -1.60 5.14
C LEU A 59 -11.79 -2.18 3.83
N LEU A 60 -11.50 -1.54 2.69
CA LEU A 60 -11.96 -2.02 1.39
C LEU A 60 -11.31 -3.36 1.02
N MET A 61 -10.02 -3.50 1.26
CA MET A 61 -9.31 -4.75 1.02
C MET A 61 -9.70 -5.85 2.00
N LEU A 62 -10.02 -5.52 3.25
CA LEU A 62 -10.57 -6.48 4.20
C LEU A 62 -11.90 -7.04 3.71
N ARG A 63 -12.80 -6.18 3.21
CA ARG A 63 -14.05 -6.65 2.60
C ARG A 63 -13.79 -7.54 1.40
N HIS A 64 -12.81 -7.21 0.56
CA HIS A 64 -12.46 -8.06 -0.59
C HIS A 64 -11.90 -9.41 -0.14
N GLY A 65 -11.01 -9.45 0.85
CA GLY A 65 -10.49 -10.70 1.43
C GLY A 65 -11.58 -11.59 2.04
N LEU A 66 -12.60 -10.98 2.67
CA LEU A 66 -13.78 -11.69 3.17
C LEU A 66 -14.65 -12.26 2.04
N LEU A 67 -14.76 -11.57 0.89
CA LEU A 67 -15.48 -12.09 -0.28
C LEU A 67 -14.77 -13.29 -0.91
N LEU A 68 -13.43 -13.26 -0.91
CA LEU A 68 -12.59 -14.32 -1.48
C LEU A 68 -12.37 -15.50 -0.52
N ASP A 69 -12.85 -15.41 0.72
CA ASP A 69 -12.54 -16.36 1.81
C ASP A 69 -11.03 -16.64 1.91
N ASP A 70 -10.21 -15.57 1.88
CA ASP A 70 -8.75 -15.66 1.90
C ASP A 70 -8.17 -15.18 3.25
N PRO A 71 -7.80 -16.10 4.15
CA PRO A 71 -7.26 -15.76 5.46
C PRO A 71 -6.00 -14.89 5.40
N ALA A 72 -5.16 -15.03 4.36
CA ALA A 72 -3.93 -14.24 4.24
C ALA A 72 -4.26 -12.76 3.99
N MET A 73 -5.23 -12.50 3.10
CA MET A 73 -5.73 -11.14 2.84
C MET A 73 -6.45 -10.56 4.05
N ILE A 74 -7.28 -11.34 4.72
CA ILE A 74 -8.02 -10.91 5.91
C ILE A 74 -7.04 -10.47 7.00
N ASN A 75 -6.08 -11.32 7.36
CA ASN A 75 -5.13 -11.03 8.45
C ASN A 75 -4.30 -9.76 8.19
N VAL A 76 -3.84 -9.59 6.95
CA VAL A 76 -3.06 -8.41 6.54
C VAL A 76 -3.87 -7.14 6.66
N ASN A 77 -5.11 -7.15 6.19
CA ASN A 77 -5.93 -5.94 6.17
C ASN A 77 -6.54 -5.62 7.53
N VAL A 78 -6.79 -6.60 8.40
CA VAL A 78 -7.07 -6.36 9.82
C VAL A 78 -5.88 -5.66 10.49
N ALA A 79 -4.66 -6.15 10.28
CA ALA A 79 -3.45 -5.52 10.81
C ALA A 79 -3.26 -4.10 10.25
N ALA A 80 -3.53 -3.89 8.95
CA ALA A 80 -3.47 -2.57 8.31
C ALA A 80 -4.42 -1.58 8.99
N VAL A 81 -5.69 -1.94 9.16
CA VAL A 81 -6.69 -1.08 9.80
C VAL A 81 -6.29 -0.80 11.24
N PHE A 82 -5.92 -1.83 12.01
CA PHE A 82 -5.53 -1.69 13.41
C PHE A 82 -4.34 -0.72 13.57
N LEU A 83 -3.24 -0.95 12.84
CA LEU A 83 -2.05 -0.11 12.95
C LEU A 83 -2.31 1.32 12.50
N ASN A 84 -3.05 1.52 11.39
CA ASN A 84 -3.33 2.87 10.90
C ASN A 84 -4.31 3.64 11.80
N VAL A 85 -5.23 2.96 12.50
CA VAL A 85 -6.03 3.58 13.57
C VAL A 85 -5.13 4.05 14.71
N LEU A 86 -4.18 3.22 15.17
CA LEU A 86 -3.24 3.62 16.20
C LEU A 86 -2.37 4.81 15.78
N TYR A 87 -1.86 4.81 14.54
CA TYR A 87 -1.07 5.94 14.01
C TYR A 87 -1.91 7.20 13.86
N THR A 88 -3.17 7.10 13.45
CA THR A 88 -4.09 8.24 13.35
C THR A 88 -4.38 8.83 14.73
N ILE A 89 -4.61 7.99 15.75
CA ILE A 89 -4.77 8.44 17.15
C ILE A 89 -3.49 9.14 17.61
N PHE A 90 -2.33 8.53 17.39
CA PHE A 90 -1.05 9.15 17.75
C PHE A 90 -0.88 10.51 17.08
N TYR A 91 -1.11 10.59 15.77
CA TYR A 91 -1.02 11.83 15.01
C TYR A 91 -1.98 12.90 15.56
N TYR A 92 -3.23 12.53 15.90
CA TYR A 92 -4.20 13.44 16.50
C TYR A 92 -3.73 14.08 17.80
N LEU A 93 -2.97 13.34 18.64
CA LEU A 93 -2.45 13.86 19.90
C LEU A 93 -1.38 14.95 19.71
N TYR A 94 -0.67 14.96 18.58
CA TYR A 94 0.37 15.94 18.25
C TYR A 94 -0.10 17.03 17.27
N SER A 95 -1.32 16.91 16.73
CA SER A 95 -1.85 17.88 15.78
C SER A 95 -2.29 19.16 16.49
N ALA A 96 -1.84 20.29 15.95
CA ALA A 96 -2.31 21.62 16.37
C ALA A 96 -3.72 21.91 15.84
N ASP A 97 -3.97 21.60 14.56
CA ASP A 97 -5.30 21.70 13.95
C ASP A 97 -5.89 20.31 13.77
N LYS A 98 -6.61 19.86 14.78
CA LYS A 98 -7.25 18.54 14.81
C LYS A 98 -8.31 18.39 13.73
N TYR A 99 -8.96 19.47 13.30
CA TYR A 99 -10.04 19.38 12.33
C TYR A 99 -9.47 19.20 10.93
N ASP A 100 -8.67 20.15 10.44
CA ASP A 100 -8.18 20.11 9.07
C ASP A 100 -7.13 19.01 8.86
N ASP A 101 -6.28 18.72 9.86
CA ASP A 101 -5.25 17.70 9.70
C ASP A 101 -5.77 16.28 9.92
N VAL A 102 -6.85 16.07 10.70
CA VAL A 102 -7.29 14.72 11.09
C VAL A 102 -8.78 14.47 10.88
N LEU A 103 -9.66 15.21 11.55
CA LEU A 103 -11.10 14.88 11.56
C LEU A 103 -11.73 15.01 10.18
N LYS A 104 -11.34 16.02 9.39
CA LYS A 104 -11.83 16.22 8.02
C LYS A 104 -11.33 15.14 7.07
N PRO A 105 -10.02 14.82 6.97
CA PRO A 105 -9.55 13.66 6.23
C PRO A 105 -10.23 12.36 6.65
N LEU A 106 -10.35 12.12 7.96
CA LEU A 106 -11.01 10.93 8.50
C LEU A 106 -12.49 10.87 8.14
N GLY A 107 -13.20 12.00 8.19
CA GLY A 107 -14.60 12.10 7.76
C GLY A 107 -14.78 11.80 6.29
N ILE A 108 -13.92 12.37 5.42
CA ILE A 108 -13.92 12.07 3.97
C ILE A 108 -13.61 10.58 3.74
N GLY A 109 -12.57 10.05 4.38
CA GLY A 109 -12.20 8.64 4.26
C GLY A 109 -13.30 7.69 4.75
N SER A 110 -13.97 8.03 5.85
CA SER A 110 -15.10 7.27 6.40
C SER A 110 -16.29 7.28 5.44
N LEU A 111 -16.59 8.43 4.82
CA LEU A 111 -17.63 8.54 3.80
C LEU A 111 -17.30 7.68 2.57
N ILE A 112 -16.07 7.76 2.06
CA ILE A 112 -15.60 6.93 0.95
C ILE A 112 -15.74 5.44 1.28
N SER A 113 -15.30 5.04 2.47
CA SER A 113 -15.42 3.66 2.94
C SER A 113 -16.88 3.22 3.03
N ALA A 114 -17.75 4.05 3.60
CA ALA A 114 -19.18 3.77 3.71
C ALA A 114 -19.86 3.62 2.35
N ILE A 115 -19.51 4.44 1.35
CA ILE A 115 -20.03 4.33 -0.02
C ILE A 115 -19.70 2.98 -0.63
N PHE A 116 -18.42 2.58 -0.60
CA PHE A 116 -18.00 1.32 -1.21
C PHE A 116 -18.46 0.09 -0.43
N LEU A 117 -18.45 0.14 0.90
CA LEU A 117 -19.00 -0.94 1.73
C LEU A 117 -20.51 -1.06 1.58
N GLY A 118 -21.22 0.06 1.45
CA GLY A 118 -22.65 0.11 1.17
C GLY A 118 -22.98 -0.45 -0.21
N TYR A 119 -22.22 -0.08 -1.24
CA TYR A 119 -22.30 -0.70 -2.57
C TYR A 119 -22.16 -2.23 -2.49
N ALA A 120 -21.23 -2.74 -1.67
CA ALA A 120 -21.04 -4.17 -1.48
C ALA A 120 -22.21 -4.90 -0.75
N GLN A 121 -23.17 -4.16 -0.19
CA GLN A 121 -24.41 -4.71 0.37
C GLN A 121 -25.58 -4.68 -0.63
N LEU A 122 -25.53 -3.78 -1.61
CA LEU A 122 -26.61 -3.55 -2.57
C LEU A 122 -26.41 -4.29 -3.89
N GLU A 123 -25.16 -4.55 -4.26
CA GLU A 123 -24.82 -5.25 -5.50
C GLU A 123 -25.25 -6.72 -5.46
N ASP A 124 -25.59 -7.25 -6.63
CA ASP A 124 -25.98 -8.66 -6.76
C ASP A 124 -24.81 -9.59 -6.37
N PRO A 125 -25.03 -10.59 -5.48
CA PRO A 125 -23.97 -11.49 -5.03
C PRO A 125 -23.22 -12.20 -6.15
N SER A 126 -23.87 -12.47 -7.29
CA SER A 126 -23.24 -13.14 -8.45
C SER A 126 -22.20 -12.26 -9.15
N ASN A 127 -22.31 -10.93 -9.04
CA ASN A 127 -21.41 -9.97 -9.67
C ASN A 127 -20.48 -9.26 -8.68
N LEU A 128 -20.80 -9.35 -7.38
CA LEU A 128 -20.16 -8.58 -6.33
C LEU A 128 -18.65 -8.82 -6.27
N GLU A 129 -18.20 -10.07 -6.26
CA GLU A 129 -16.76 -10.40 -6.18
C GLU A 129 -15.97 -9.73 -7.31
N PHE A 130 -16.46 -9.87 -8.55
CA PHE A 130 -15.81 -9.33 -9.74
C PHE A 130 -15.80 -7.79 -9.75
N ARG A 131 -16.96 -7.16 -9.57
CA ARG A 131 -17.08 -5.69 -9.66
C ARG A 131 -16.40 -4.98 -8.50
N TYR A 132 -16.55 -5.51 -7.29
CA TYR A 132 -15.88 -4.97 -6.11
C TYR A 132 -14.36 -5.15 -6.22
N GLY A 133 -13.90 -6.32 -6.67
CA GLY A 133 -12.49 -6.58 -6.96
C GLY A 133 -11.90 -5.59 -7.95
N LEU A 134 -12.61 -5.26 -9.04
CA LEU A 134 -12.19 -4.24 -10.01
C LEU A 134 -12.04 -2.85 -9.37
N ILE A 135 -13.05 -2.41 -8.61
CA ILE A 135 -13.04 -1.10 -7.95
C ILE A 135 -11.82 -0.98 -7.04
N VAL A 136 -11.63 -1.96 -6.15
CA VAL A 136 -10.56 -1.95 -5.16
C VAL A 136 -9.19 -2.06 -5.83
N THR A 137 -9.08 -2.85 -6.90
CA THR A 137 -7.85 -2.94 -7.73
C THR A 137 -7.50 -1.58 -8.34
N ILE A 138 -8.45 -0.89 -8.96
CA ILE A 138 -8.21 0.42 -9.58
C ILE A 138 -7.75 1.43 -8.53
N LEU A 139 -8.43 1.50 -7.38
CA LEU A 139 -8.06 2.41 -6.29
C LEU A 139 -6.62 2.14 -5.79
N MET A 140 -6.24 0.87 -5.63
CA MET A 140 -4.87 0.52 -5.26
C MET A 140 -3.84 0.95 -6.30
N LEU A 141 -4.09 0.66 -7.58
CA LEU A 141 -3.14 0.98 -8.64
C LEU A 141 -2.94 2.49 -8.78
N LEU A 142 -4.00 3.29 -8.59
CA LEU A 142 -3.89 4.75 -8.54
C LEU A 142 -2.99 5.22 -7.37
N LEU A 143 -3.13 4.61 -6.20
CA LEU A 143 -2.28 4.93 -5.05
C LEU A 143 -0.82 4.52 -5.28
N LEU A 144 -0.56 3.33 -5.82
CA LEU A 144 0.78 2.88 -6.18
C LEU A 144 1.43 3.75 -7.26
N ALA A 145 0.63 4.28 -8.18
CA ALA A 145 1.07 5.18 -9.22
C ALA A 145 1.27 6.63 -8.74
N SER A 146 0.83 7.00 -7.53
CA SER A 146 0.91 8.38 -7.04
C SER A 146 2.32 9.01 -7.08
N PRO A 147 3.43 8.29 -6.79
CA PRO A 147 4.77 8.88 -6.89
C PRO A 147 5.19 9.19 -8.34
N LEU A 148 4.51 8.59 -9.33
CA LEU A 148 4.76 8.83 -10.75
C LEU A 148 4.01 10.05 -11.29
N LEU A 149 3.15 10.69 -10.49
CA LEU A 149 2.52 11.95 -10.89
C LEU A 149 3.58 13.05 -11.12
N ASP A 150 4.68 13.00 -10.36
CA ASP A 150 5.79 13.95 -10.48
C ASP A 150 6.88 13.49 -11.46
N ILE A 151 6.60 12.50 -12.32
CA ILE A 151 7.60 11.92 -13.23
C ILE A 151 8.27 12.96 -14.13
N LYS A 152 7.51 13.96 -14.59
CA LYS A 152 8.03 15.03 -15.44
C LYS A 152 9.14 15.80 -14.70
N GLU A 153 8.88 16.16 -13.44
CA GLU A 153 9.84 16.87 -12.60
C GLU A 153 11.08 16.01 -12.32
N ILE A 154 10.90 14.72 -12.04
CA ILE A 154 12.01 13.77 -11.85
C ILE A 154 12.90 13.71 -13.09
N LEU A 155 12.31 13.65 -14.29
CA LEU A 155 13.05 13.55 -15.55
C LEU A 155 13.77 14.85 -15.93
N GLU A 156 13.14 16.01 -15.68
CA GLU A 156 13.71 17.33 -15.93
C GLU A 156 14.84 17.66 -14.95
N LYS A 157 14.62 17.42 -13.66
CA LYS A 157 15.60 17.71 -12.60
C LYS A 157 16.64 16.62 -12.42
N LYS A 158 16.44 15.45 -13.05
CA LYS A 158 17.28 14.26 -12.88
C LYS A 158 17.45 13.88 -11.42
N ASP A 159 16.36 13.99 -10.66
CA ASP A 159 16.33 13.78 -9.21
C ASP A 159 15.06 13.02 -8.80
N ALA A 160 15.22 11.78 -8.33
CA ALA A 160 14.14 10.93 -7.84
C ALA A 160 14.01 10.90 -6.30
N SER A 161 14.54 11.91 -5.59
CA SER A 161 14.50 11.97 -4.11
C SER A 161 13.09 12.03 -3.52
N SER A 162 12.09 12.42 -4.31
CA SER A 162 10.68 12.39 -3.90
C SER A 162 10.14 10.97 -3.74
N ILE A 163 10.76 9.97 -4.40
CA ILE A 163 10.34 8.57 -4.31
C ILE A 163 11.03 7.90 -3.10
N PRO A 164 10.27 7.41 -2.10
CA PRO A 164 10.85 6.82 -0.90
C PRO A 164 11.41 5.42 -1.16
N PHE A 165 12.72 5.31 -1.41
CA PHE A 165 13.41 4.05 -1.74
C PHE A 165 13.02 2.85 -0.84
N PRO A 166 13.07 2.93 0.51
CA PRO A 166 12.74 1.77 1.34
C PRO A 166 11.30 1.30 1.13
N LEU A 167 10.36 2.22 0.93
CA LEU A 167 8.95 1.89 0.73
C LEU A 167 8.73 1.29 -0.66
N THR A 168 9.34 1.85 -1.70
CA THR A 168 9.26 1.32 -3.06
C THR A 168 9.89 -0.06 -3.16
N PHE A 169 11.06 -0.28 -2.57
CA PHE A 169 11.72 -1.59 -2.54
C PHE A 169 10.85 -2.65 -1.84
N MET A 170 10.33 -2.33 -0.65
CA MET A 170 9.42 -3.23 0.06
C MET A 170 8.15 -3.47 -0.74
N GLY A 171 7.60 -2.45 -1.41
CA GLY A 171 6.45 -2.57 -2.31
C GLY A 171 6.71 -3.54 -3.48
N THR A 172 7.91 -3.49 -4.08
CA THR A 172 8.33 -4.46 -5.11
C THR A 172 8.33 -5.90 -4.57
N VAL A 173 8.88 -6.10 -3.36
CA VAL A 173 8.91 -7.44 -2.73
C VAL A 173 7.50 -7.93 -2.41
N VAL A 174 6.66 -7.08 -1.81
CA VAL A 174 5.28 -7.41 -1.44
C VAL A 174 4.46 -7.76 -2.67
N THR A 175 4.45 -6.90 -3.69
CA THR A 175 3.71 -7.16 -4.94
C THR A 175 4.19 -8.43 -5.64
N PHE A 176 5.49 -8.73 -5.59
CA PHE A 176 6.02 -9.99 -6.13
C PHE A 176 5.52 -11.22 -5.36
N LEU A 177 5.53 -11.18 -4.02
CA LEU A 177 5.05 -12.30 -3.19
C LEU A 177 3.55 -12.56 -3.41
N TRP A 178 2.74 -11.50 -3.45
CA TRP A 178 1.31 -11.61 -3.74
C TRP A 178 1.03 -12.02 -5.19
N LEU A 179 1.88 -11.67 -6.15
CA LEU A 179 1.81 -12.18 -7.52
C LEU A 179 1.98 -13.69 -7.56
N ILE A 180 3.02 -14.22 -6.89
CA ILE A 180 3.25 -15.67 -6.82
C ILE A 180 2.06 -16.35 -6.13
N TYR A 181 1.58 -15.79 -5.02
CA TYR A 181 0.43 -16.31 -4.31
C TYR A 181 -0.84 -16.34 -5.19
N GLY A 182 -1.11 -15.26 -5.94
CA GLY A 182 -2.22 -15.20 -6.90
C GLY A 182 -2.11 -16.25 -8.00
N VAL A 183 -0.90 -16.50 -8.51
CA VAL A 183 -0.64 -17.57 -9.50
C VAL A 183 -0.95 -18.95 -8.92
N ILE A 184 -0.57 -19.21 -7.66
CA ILE A 184 -0.87 -20.47 -6.98
C ILE A 184 -2.39 -20.68 -6.86
N LEU A 185 -3.11 -19.64 -6.44
CA LEU A 185 -4.56 -19.66 -6.28
C LEU A 185 -5.34 -19.64 -7.60
N LEU A 186 -4.67 -19.44 -8.74
CA LEU A 186 -5.30 -19.12 -10.03
C LEU A 186 -6.30 -17.95 -9.93
N ASN A 187 -6.03 -17.00 -9.04
CA ASN A 187 -6.85 -15.81 -8.84
C ASN A 187 -6.39 -14.71 -9.80
N TYR A 188 -7.08 -14.58 -10.94
CA TYR A 188 -6.72 -13.63 -11.99
C TYR A 188 -6.76 -12.15 -11.56
N PHE A 189 -7.63 -11.80 -10.61
CA PHE A 189 -7.67 -10.45 -10.04
C PHE A 189 -6.38 -10.13 -9.29
N MET A 190 -6.00 -11.02 -8.38
CA MET A 190 -4.77 -10.87 -7.61
C MET A 190 -3.53 -10.87 -8.51
N ILE A 191 -3.51 -11.73 -9.53
CA ILE A 191 -2.43 -11.76 -10.53
C ILE A 191 -2.36 -10.41 -11.25
N PHE A 192 -3.45 -9.93 -11.83
CA PHE A 192 -3.46 -8.67 -12.58
C PHE A 192 -3.04 -7.49 -11.71
N GLN A 193 -3.64 -7.34 -10.52
CA GLN A 193 -3.32 -6.28 -9.58
C GLN A 193 -1.83 -6.26 -9.24
N ASN A 194 -1.25 -7.42 -8.93
CA ASN A 194 0.14 -7.52 -8.50
C ASN A 194 1.15 -7.49 -9.65
N VAL A 195 0.80 -7.91 -10.87
CA VAL A 195 1.64 -7.68 -12.06
C VAL A 195 1.80 -6.18 -12.30
N VAL A 196 0.68 -5.44 -12.31
CA VAL A 196 0.74 -3.99 -12.54
C VAL A 196 1.46 -3.29 -11.38
N GLY A 197 1.12 -3.64 -10.14
CA GLY A 197 1.80 -3.10 -8.96
C GLY A 197 3.31 -3.35 -8.95
N PHE A 198 3.73 -4.58 -9.24
CA PHE A 198 5.15 -4.94 -9.36
C PHE A 198 5.84 -4.13 -10.46
N GLY A 199 5.21 -4.00 -11.64
CA GLY A 199 5.74 -3.19 -12.74
C GLY A 199 5.92 -1.72 -12.36
N LEU A 200 4.94 -1.12 -11.68
CA LEU A 200 5.00 0.27 -11.20
C LEU A 200 6.13 0.46 -10.18
N CYS A 201 6.24 -0.42 -9.18
CA CYS A 201 7.30 -0.34 -8.18
C CYS A 201 8.69 -0.58 -8.80
N LEU A 202 8.81 -1.53 -9.72
CA LEU A 202 10.06 -1.78 -10.43
C LEU A 202 10.49 -0.57 -11.28
N PHE A 203 9.54 0.06 -11.97
CA PHE A 203 9.80 1.28 -12.72
C PHE A 203 10.26 2.43 -11.81
N GLN A 204 9.62 2.60 -10.65
CA GLN A 204 10.05 3.58 -9.63
C GLN A 204 11.46 3.28 -9.11
N LEU A 205 11.80 2.01 -8.85
CA LEU A 205 13.17 1.61 -8.47
C LEU A 205 14.19 1.97 -9.55
N ILE A 206 13.87 1.73 -10.82
CA ILE A 206 14.73 2.11 -11.95
C ILE A 206 14.99 3.63 -11.94
N LEU A 207 13.95 4.45 -11.75
CA LEU A 207 14.10 5.90 -11.64
C LEU A 207 15.01 6.30 -10.46
N ILE A 208 14.83 5.69 -9.29
CA ILE A 208 15.68 5.94 -8.10
C ILE A 208 17.16 5.65 -8.41
N PHE A 209 17.46 4.56 -9.11
CA PHE A 209 18.85 4.20 -9.42
C PHE A 209 19.46 5.01 -10.56
N MET A 210 18.66 5.41 -11.56
CA MET A 210 19.14 6.25 -12.66
C MET A 210 19.32 7.72 -12.28
N TYR A 211 18.45 8.22 -11.38
CA TYR A 211 18.41 9.63 -10.97
C TYR A 211 18.57 9.78 -9.45
N PRO A 212 19.68 9.29 -8.87
CA PRO A 212 19.92 9.45 -7.45
C PRO A 212 20.08 10.95 -7.13
N GLY A 213 19.30 11.45 -6.18
CA GLY A 213 19.37 12.84 -5.77
C GLY A 213 20.73 13.25 -5.22
N ARG A 214 20.92 14.56 -5.05
CA ARG A 214 22.21 15.17 -4.68
C ARG A 214 22.86 14.58 -3.42
N GLU A 215 22.08 14.19 -2.40
CA GLU A 215 22.62 13.51 -1.21
C GLU A 215 23.13 12.09 -1.49
N GLY A 216 22.53 11.38 -2.46
CA GLY A 216 22.99 10.07 -2.91
C GLY A 216 24.34 10.14 -3.66
N GLN A 217 24.60 11.26 -4.34
CA GLN A 217 25.88 11.53 -5.01
C GLN A 217 27.00 11.74 -3.98
N THR A 218 26.75 12.51 -2.90
CA THR A 218 27.74 12.74 -1.84
C THR A 218 28.09 11.47 -1.04
N LYS A 219 27.17 10.51 -0.92
CA LYS A 219 27.45 9.19 -0.32
C LYS A 219 28.24 8.27 -1.25
N LYS A 220 27.95 8.28 -2.56
CA LYS A 220 28.74 7.52 -3.57
C LYS A 220 30.18 8.02 -3.68
N GLU A 221 30.42 9.32 -3.58
CA GLU A 221 31.79 9.88 -3.57
C GLU A 221 32.58 9.53 -2.30
N LYS A 222 31.90 9.19 -1.19
CA LYS A 222 32.54 8.87 0.10
C LYS A 222 32.79 7.38 0.34
N ASN A 223 32.18 6.49 -0.44
CA ASN A 223 32.42 5.04 -0.39
C ASN A 223 32.90 4.56 -1.78
N PRO A 224 34.21 4.68 -2.08
CA PRO A 224 34.84 3.99 -3.20
C PRO A 224 34.88 2.46 -2.99
#